data_AF-A0A7X9IBP5-F1
#
_entry.id   AF-A0A7X9IBP5-F1
#
_cell.length_a   1.000
_cell.length_b   1.000
_cell.length_c   1.000
_cell.angle_alpha   90.00
_cell.angle_beta   90.00
_cell.angle_gamma   90.00
#
_symmetry.space_group_name_H-M   'P 1'
#
loop_
_entity.id
_entity.type
_entity.pdbx_description
1 polymer ?
#
loop_
_entity_poly.entity_id
_entity_poly.type
_entity_poly.pdbx_seq_one_letter_code
_entity_poly.pdbx_strand_id
1 'polypeptide(L)'
;MKIHIDYFGVICTVIALFLMYSCTKDFEDINTKKSAIMSVGAGEYAELFTSAIENGLGWSTTDDMSRMSSTLAMHNAGYTACGMPTYDEYLLGLGWENSGFKDIYVSALPPLFAIIDNAKAAGDSVPYSVAQIWKVFLFDLATDVWGPIPYSEACSGKEAVPYDSQKDVYYMMFDDLSNAVRVLNNALKVNP
;
A
#
# COMPACT_ATOMS: atom_id res chain seq x y z
N MET A 1 -5.48 76.52 -19.74
CA MET A 1 -4.75 75.60 -18.83
C MET A 1 -4.79 74.21 -19.47
N LYS A 2 -3.70 73.76 -20.11
CA LYS A 2 -3.63 72.42 -20.72
C LYS A 2 -3.17 71.45 -19.64
N ILE A 3 -4.04 70.53 -19.25
CA ILE A 3 -3.70 69.46 -18.29
C ILE A 3 -2.85 68.44 -19.07
N HIS A 4 -1.57 68.33 -18.73
CA HIS A 4 -0.71 67.26 -19.23
C HIS A 4 -1.02 66.00 -18.42
N ILE A 5 -1.78 65.08 -19.00
CA ILE A 5 -2.01 63.75 -18.44
C ILE A 5 -0.79 62.90 -18.77
N ASP A 6 -0.10 62.41 -17.74
CA ASP A 6 0.99 61.44 -17.89
C ASP A 6 0.40 60.05 -18.18
N TYR A 7 0.25 59.75 -19.48
CA TYR A 7 -0.31 58.49 -19.95
C TYR A 7 0.51 57.27 -19.51
N PHE A 8 1.82 57.42 -19.25
CA PHE A 8 2.67 56.32 -18.79
C PHE A 8 2.33 55.91 -17.36
N GLY A 9 2.19 56.89 -16.46
CA GLY A 9 1.76 56.66 -15.07
C GLY A 9 0.35 56.08 -14.97
N VAL A 10 -0.58 56.52 -15.83
CA VAL A 10 -1.95 55.97 -15.89
C VAL A 10 -1.93 54.51 -16.36
N ILE A 11 -1.15 54.17 -17.39
CA ILE A 11 -1.03 52.79 -17.88
C ILE A 11 -0.44 51.87 -16.81
N CYS A 12 0.63 52.28 -16.13
CA CYS A 12 1.21 51.48 -15.04
C CYS A 12 0.22 51.27 -13.88
N THR A 13 -0.59 52.29 -13.54
CA THR A 13 -1.60 52.19 -12.47
C THR A 13 -2.74 51.24 -12.87
N VAL A 14 -3.18 51.28 -14.13
CA VAL A 14 -4.20 50.36 -14.66
C VAL A 14 -3.68 48.92 -14.68
N ILE A 15 -2.44 48.69 -15.12
CA ILE A 15 -1.81 47.35 -15.11
C ILE A 15 -1.66 46.82 -13.67
N ALA A 16 -1.27 47.67 -12.71
CA ALA A 16 -1.18 47.28 -11.30
C ALA A 16 -2.55 46.93 -10.70
N LEU A 17 -3.62 47.62 -11.10
CA LEU A 17 -4.99 47.30 -10.71
C LEU A 17 -5.47 45.95 -11.29
N PHE A 18 -5.04 45.59 -12.51
CA PHE A 18 -5.35 44.28 -13.10
C PHE A 18 -4.57 43.13 -12.45
N LEU A 19 -3.34 43.35 -11.95
CA LEU A 19 -2.55 42.34 -11.24
C LEU A 19 -3.13 41.96 -9.87
N MET A 20 -3.91 42.84 -9.24
CA MET A 20 -4.66 42.50 -8.01
C MET A 20 -5.90 41.62 -8.26
N TYR A 21 -6.31 41.44 -9.52
CA TYR A 21 -7.38 40.53 -9.94
C TYR A 21 -6.82 39.17 -10.42
N SER A 22 -5.77 38.69 -9.74
CA SER A 22 -5.13 37.40 -10.01
C SER A 22 -6.14 36.23 -9.98
N CYS A 23 -6.05 35.35 -10.98
CA CYS A 23 -6.95 34.22 -11.24
C CYS A 23 -6.74 33.02 -10.30
N THR A 24 -6.55 33.21 -9.00
CA THR A 24 -6.35 32.11 -8.04
C THR A 24 -7.65 31.56 -7.44
N LYS A 25 -8.82 32.07 -7.85
CA LYS A 25 -10.12 31.75 -7.23
C LYS A 25 -10.45 30.26 -7.20
N ASP A 26 -10.04 29.52 -8.22
CA ASP A 26 -10.33 28.09 -8.35
C ASP A 26 -9.05 27.23 -8.28
N PHE A 27 -7.94 27.76 -7.75
CA PHE A 27 -6.67 27.02 -7.71
C PHE A 27 -6.79 25.71 -6.94
N GLU A 28 -7.49 25.70 -5.81
CA GLU A 28 -7.72 24.48 -5.04
C GLU A 28 -8.60 23.49 -5.80
N ASP A 29 -9.73 23.93 -6.41
CA ASP A 29 -10.62 23.04 -7.17
C ASP A 29 -9.99 22.48 -8.45
N ILE A 30 -9.14 23.27 -9.13
CA ILE A 30 -8.37 22.83 -10.30
C ILE A 30 -7.30 21.81 -9.90
N ASN A 31 -6.67 21.97 -8.73
CA ASN A 31 -5.62 21.07 -8.24
C ASN A 31 -6.16 19.91 -7.39
N THR A 32 -7.46 19.86 -7.12
CA THR A 32 -8.08 18.74 -6.42
C THR A 32 -8.42 17.65 -7.42
N LYS A 33 -7.86 16.44 -7.23
CA LYS A 33 -8.18 15.28 -8.06
C LYS A 33 -9.61 14.83 -7.81
N LYS A 34 -10.53 15.23 -8.70
CA LYS A 34 -11.97 14.91 -8.60
C LYS A 34 -12.29 13.41 -8.72
N SER A 35 -11.34 12.60 -9.18
CA SER A 35 -11.45 11.14 -9.26
C SER A 35 -10.77 10.40 -8.11
N ALA A 36 -10.17 11.11 -7.14
CA ALA A 36 -9.58 10.47 -5.98
C ALA A 36 -10.68 10.00 -5.01
N ILE A 37 -10.45 8.87 -4.35
CA ILE A 37 -11.34 8.38 -3.30
C ILE A 37 -11.30 9.41 -2.15
N MET A 38 -12.44 10.06 -1.89
CA MET A 38 -12.54 11.13 -0.89
C MET A 38 -12.69 10.59 0.54
N SER A 39 -13.18 9.36 0.69
CA SER A 39 -13.27 8.63 1.95
C SER A 39 -13.34 7.14 1.68
N VAL A 40 -12.70 6.34 2.52
CA VAL A 40 -12.80 4.88 2.47
C VAL A 40 -13.86 4.43 3.47
N GLY A 41 -14.92 3.78 2.99
CA GLY A 41 -15.98 3.22 3.82
C GLY A 41 -16.36 1.80 3.40
N ALA A 42 -17.50 1.34 3.92
CA ALA A 42 -17.99 -0.02 3.68
C ALA A 42 -18.22 -0.35 2.19
N GLY A 43 -18.52 0.66 1.36
CA GLY A 43 -18.70 0.48 -0.08
C GLY A 43 -17.38 0.19 -0.81
N GLU A 44 -16.28 0.79 -0.34
CA GLU A 44 -14.96 0.71 -0.98
C GLU A 44 -14.12 -0.47 -0.44
N TYR A 45 -14.44 -1.02 0.73
CA TYR A 45 -13.68 -2.12 1.34
C TYR A 45 -13.54 -3.34 0.41
N ALA A 46 -14.58 -3.70 -0.33
CA ALA A 46 -14.53 -4.87 -1.22
C ALA A 46 -13.52 -4.67 -2.37
N GLU A 47 -13.46 -3.47 -2.95
CA GLU A 47 -12.52 -3.14 -4.01
C GLU A 47 -11.08 -3.10 -3.47
N LEU A 48 -10.87 -2.41 -2.35
CA LEU A 48 -9.56 -2.34 -1.70
C LEU A 48 -9.04 -3.73 -1.29
N PHE A 49 -9.93 -4.58 -0.78
CA PHE A 49 -9.56 -5.93 -0.36
C PHE A 49 -9.22 -6.80 -1.56
N THR A 50 -9.99 -6.70 -2.66
CA THR A 50 -9.68 -7.38 -3.91
C THR A 50 -8.32 -6.93 -4.46
N SER A 51 -8.05 -5.62 -4.45
CA SER A 51 -6.75 -5.07 -4.84
C SER A 51 -5.61 -5.61 -3.97
N ALA A 52 -5.80 -5.70 -2.66
CA ALA A 52 -4.81 -6.25 -1.74
C ALA A 52 -4.55 -7.75 -1.98
N ILE A 53 -5.57 -8.52 -2.38
CA ILE A 53 -5.43 -9.94 -2.71
C ILE A 53 -4.62 -10.11 -3.99
N GLU A 54 -5.05 -9.45 -5.07
CA GLU A 54 -4.42 -9.58 -6.39
C GLU A 54 -2.94 -9.18 -6.36
N ASN A 55 -2.64 -8.01 -5.78
CA ASN A 55 -1.26 -7.54 -5.68
C ASN A 55 -0.42 -8.39 -4.71
N GLY A 56 -1.03 -8.93 -3.65
CA GLY A 56 -0.32 -9.74 -2.66
C GLY A 56 0.01 -11.16 -3.14
N LEU A 57 -0.80 -11.72 -4.04
CA LEU A 57 -0.63 -13.09 -4.54
C LEU A 57 0.20 -13.19 -5.82
N GLY A 58 0.24 -12.14 -6.65
CA GLY A 58 0.88 -12.17 -7.97
C GLY A 58 2.31 -12.72 -7.92
N TRP A 59 3.12 -12.18 -7.00
CA TRP A 59 4.50 -12.60 -6.81
C TRP A 59 4.63 -14.08 -6.42
N SER A 60 3.84 -14.51 -5.42
CA SER A 60 3.91 -15.86 -4.84
C SER A 60 3.42 -16.98 -5.75
N THR A 61 2.44 -16.71 -6.61
CA THR A 61 1.70 -17.74 -7.35
C THR A 61 2.15 -17.88 -8.81
N THR A 62 2.28 -16.77 -9.51
CA THR A 62 2.44 -16.77 -10.98
C THR A 62 3.76 -16.18 -11.45
N ASP A 63 4.47 -15.47 -10.57
CA ASP A 63 5.66 -14.72 -10.93
C ASP A 63 6.94 -15.37 -10.35
N ASP A 64 7.97 -14.56 -10.13
CA ASP A 64 9.34 -14.98 -9.81
C ASP A 64 9.42 -15.92 -8.60
N MET A 65 8.62 -15.76 -7.54
CA MET A 65 8.70 -16.61 -6.35
C MET A 65 8.42 -18.08 -6.65
N SER A 66 7.50 -18.37 -7.59
CA SER A 66 7.20 -19.75 -8.01
C SER A 66 8.43 -20.42 -8.68
N ARG A 67 9.22 -19.64 -9.42
CA ARG A 67 10.46 -20.09 -10.06
C ARG A 67 11.59 -20.20 -9.05
N MET A 68 11.71 -19.24 -8.15
CA MET A 68 12.74 -19.22 -7.10
C MET A 68 12.59 -20.40 -6.15
N SER A 69 11.40 -20.56 -5.57
CA SER A 69 11.10 -21.64 -4.63
C SER A 69 11.24 -23.02 -5.28
N SER A 70 10.78 -23.19 -6.52
CA SER A 70 10.91 -24.47 -7.23
C SER A 70 12.35 -24.81 -7.59
N THR A 71 13.20 -23.81 -7.88
CA THR A 71 14.63 -24.01 -8.12
C THR A 71 15.36 -24.37 -6.82
N LEU A 72 15.10 -23.63 -5.74
CA LEU A 72 15.70 -23.88 -4.43
C LEU A 72 15.30 -25.24 -3.84
N ALA A 73 14.04 -25.64 -4.02
CA ALA A 73 13.53 -26.96 -3.62
C ALA A 73 13.93 -28.09 -4.59
N MET A 74 14.65 -27.78 -5.68
CA MET A 74 15.03 -28.71 -6.74
C MET A 74 13.84 -29.41 -7.42
N HIS A 75 12.65 -28.80 -7.40
CA HIS A 75 11.52 -29.25 -8.23
C HIS A 75 11.79 -29.01 -9.72
N ASN A 76 12.50 -27.93 -10.03
CA ASN A 76 12.87 -27.50 -11.37
C ASN A 76 14.37 -27.20 -11.44
N ALA A 77 14.98 -27.37 -12.62
CA ALA A 77 16.38 -27.03 -12.87
C ALA A 77 16.59 -26.59 -14.33
N GLY A 78 17.64 -25.81 -14.57
CA GLY A 78 18.05 -25.36 -15.89
C GLY A 78 17.26 -24.17 -16.45
N TYR A 79 17.82 -23.55 -17.49
CA TYR A 79 17.34 -22.28 -18.06
C TYR A 79 15.84 -22.26 -18.41
N THR A 80 15.32 -23.33 -19.00
CA THR A 80 13.92 -23.37 -19.47
C THR A 80 12.91 -23.34 -18.34
N ALA A 81 13.26 -23.84 -17.16
CA ALA A 81 12.38 -23.86 -15.99
C ALA A 81 12.65 -22.69 -15.04
N CYS A 82 13.91 -22.30 -14.89
CA CYS A 82 14.34 -21.27 -13.94
C CYS A 82 14.42 -19.86 -14.56
N GLY A 83 14.46 -19.72 -15.88
CA GLY A 83 14.48 -18.43 -16.59
C GLY A 83 15.85 -17.74 -16.68
N MET A 84 16.85 -18.16 -15.89
CA MET A 84 18.26 -17.81 -16.11
C MET A 84 19.18 -19.02 -15.82
N PRO A 85 20.37 -19.09 -16.48
CA PRO A 85 21.29 -20.22 -16.32
C PRO A 85 22.04 -20.24 -14.99
N THR A 86 21.94 -19.19 -14.18
CA THR A 86 22.71 -19.01 -12.94
C THR A 86 21.87 -19.28 -11.68
N TYR A 87 20.55 -19.46 -11.81
CA TYR A 87 19.68 -19.59 -10.65
C TYR A 87 19.78 -20.96 -9.96
N ASP A 88 20.15 -22.00 -10.69
CA ASP A 88 20.52 -23.31 -10.17
C ASP A 88 21.95 -23.33 -9.55
N GLU A 89 22.70 -22.25 -9.69
CA GLU A 89 24.00 -22.02 -9.04
C GLU A 89 23.90 -21.19 -7.74
N TYR A 90 22.69 -21.00 -7.21
CA TYR A 90 22.40 -20.18 -6.01
C TYR A 90 22.70 -18.68 -6.16
N LEU A 91 22.81 -18.16 -7.38
CA LEU A 91 22.92 -16.73 -7.62
C LEU A 91 21.53 -16.08 -7.58
N LEU A 92 21.15 -15.51 -6.43
CA LEU A 92 19.85 -14.87 -6.25
C LEU A 92 19.65 -13.67 -7.18
N GLY A 93 18.50 -13.62 -7.85
CA GLY A 93 18.08 -12.47 -8.67
C GLY A 93 17.57 -11.33 -7.80
N LEU A 94 18.43 -10.36 -7.48
CA LEU A 94 18.05 -9.22 -6.62
C LEU A 94 16.82 -8.44 -7.13
N GLY A 95 16.61 -8.40 -8.44
CA GLY A 95 15.42 -7.77 -9.03
C GLY A 95 14.11 -8.46 -8.65
N TRP A 96 14.14 -9.79 -8.53
CA TRP A 96 12.98 -10.62 -8.19
C TRP A 96 12.57 -10.45 -6.72
N GLU A 97 13.57 -10.43 -5.83
CA GLU A 97 13.40 -10.13 -4.41
C GLU A 97 12.80 -8.74 -4.21
N ASN A 98 13.33 -7.75 -4.93
CA ASN A 98 12.83 -6.38 -4.86
C ASN A 98 11.40 -6.26 -5.42
N SER A 99 11.04 -7.06 -6.42
CA SER A 99 9.66 -7.11 -6.92
C SER A 99 8.71 -7.66 -5.87
N GLY A 100 9.04 -8.79 -5.24
CA GLY A 100 8.23 -9.37 -4.18
C GLY A 100 8.05 -8.45 -2.98
N PHE A 101 9.14 -7.82 -2.53
CA PHE A 101 9.08 -6.86 -1.44
C PHE A 101 8.17 -5.67 -1.80
N LYS A 102 8.26 -5.15 -3.02
CA LYS A 102 7.42 -4.05 -3.51
C LYS A 102 5.95 -4.48 -3.60
N ASP A 103 5.67 -5.66 -4.13
CA ASP A 103 4.30 -6.14 -4.31
C ASP A 103 3.58 -6.26 -2.95
N ILE A 104 4.29 -6.77 -1.94
CA ILE A 104 3.76 -6.83 -0.57
C ILE A 104 3.64 -5.42 0.03
N TYR A 105 4.76 -4.69 0.20
CA TYR A 105 4.77 -3.46 1.01
C TYR A 105 4.21 -2.22 0.33
N VAL A 106 4.31 -2.14 -0.99
CA VAL A 106 3.95 -0.95 -1.76
C VAL A 106 2.61 -1.13 -2.47
N SER A 107 2.31 -2.34 -2.94
CA SER A 107 1.09 -2.59 -3.71
C SER A 107 -0.04 -3.18 -2.87
N ALA A 108 0.22 -4.19 -2.04
CA ALA A 108 -0.82 -4.94 -1.32
C ALA A 108 -1.17 -4.35 0.06
N LEU A 109 -0.16 -3.98 0.85
CA LEU A 109 -0.38 -3.49 2.22
C LEU A 109 -1.11 -2.13 2.30
N PRO A 110 -0.83 -1.11 1.46
CA PRO A 110 -1.50 0.19 1.61
C PRO A 110 -3.04 0.15 1.49
N PRO A 111 -3.67 -0.50 0.49
CA PRO A 111 -5.12 -0.62 0.46
C PRO A 111 -5.66 -1.45 1.63
N LEU A 112 -4.90 -2.43 2.11
CA LEU A 112 -5.28 -3.25 3.26
C LEU A 112 -5.26 -2.47 4.58
N PHE A 113 -4.21 -1.68 4.83
CA PHE A 113 -4.12 -0.80 5.99
C PHE A 113 -5.19 0.30 5.96
N ALA A 114 -5.55 0.79 4.76
CA ALA A 114 -6.69 1.71 4.63
C ALA A 114 -8.00 1.07 5.13
N ILE A 115 -8.26 -0.22 4.85
CA ILE A 115 -9.41 -0.94 5.42
C ILE A 115 -9.27 -1.05 6.94
N ILE A 116 -8.11 -1.50 7.42
CA ILE A 116 -7.87 -1.71 8.86
C ILE A 116 -8.11 -0.42 9.66
N ASP A 117 -7.55 0.70 9.21
CA ASP A 117 -7.65 1.97 9.92
C ASP A 117 -9.07 2.53 9.89
N ASN A 118 -9.73 2.51 8.74
CA ASN A 118 -11.10 3.03 8.60
C ASN A 118 -12.13 2.13 9.30
N ALA A 119 -11.99 0.81 9.21
CA ALA A 119 -12.85 -0.13 9.92
C ALA A 119 -12.68 0.00 11.44
N LYS A 120 -11.44 0.16 11.93
CA LYS A 120 -11.17 0.44 13.34
C LYS A 120 -11.80 1.76 13.79
N ALA A 121 -11.66 2.83 13.00
CA ALA A 121 -12.24 4.13 13.31
C ALA A 121 -13.78 4.10 13.32
N ALA A 122 -14.40 3.33 12.43
CA ALA A 122 -15.85 3.14 12.35
C ALA A 122 -16.40 2.15 13.40
N GLY A 123 -15.53 1.42 14.12
CA GLY A 123 -15.94 0.34 15.01
C GLY A 123 -16.45 -0.91 14.27
N ASP A 124 -16.15 -1.04 12.97
CA ASP A 124 -16.57 -2.17 12.15
C ASP A 124 -15.61 -3.35 12.32
N SER A 125 -15.95 -4.21 13.28
CA SER A 125 -15.06 -5.28 13.73
C SER A 125 -14.88 -6.42 12.72
N VAL A 126 -15.82 -6.61 11.78
CA VAL A 126 -15.77 -7.72 10.82
C VAL A 126 -14.78 -7.46 9.68
N PRO A 127 -14.88 -6.35 8.90
CA PRO A 127 -13.89 -6.02 7.88
C PRO A 127 -12.49 -5.82 8.46
N TYR A 128 -12.39 -5.23 9.66
CA TYR A 128 -11.14 -5.14 10.39
C TYR A 128 -10.50 -6.53 10.57
N SER A 129 -11.26 -7.50 11.08
CA SER A 129 -10.74 -8.83 11.38
C SER A 129 -10.38 -9.62 10.11
N VAL A 130 -11.15 -9.47 9.03
CA VAL A 130 -10.83 -10.08 7.73
C VAL A 130 -9.55 -9.49 7.15
N ALA A 131 -9.41 -8.15 7.20
CA ALA A 131 -8.21 -7.48 6.71
C ALA A 131 -6.96 -7.86 7.55
N GLN A 132 -7.10 -8.02 8.87
CA GLN A 132 -6.02 -8.50 9.74
C GLN A 132 -5.53 -9.90 9.36
N ILE A 133 -6.44 -10.82 9.03
CA ILE A 133 -6.05 -12.17 8.60
C ILE A 133 -5.23 -12.11 7.31
N TRP A 134 -5.66 -11.32 6.33
CA TRP A 134 -4.90 -11.15 5.09
C TRP A 134 -3.55 -10.46 5.32
N LYS A 135 -3.51 -9.49 6.24
CA LYS A 135 -2.27 -8.81 6.66
C LYS A 135 -1.26 -9.82 7.20
N VAL A 136 -1.71 -10.71 8.08
CA VAL A 136 -0.87 -11.79 8.63
C VAL A 136 -0.37 -12.70 7.52
N PHE A 137 -1.22 -13.13 6.59
CA PHE A 137 -0.80 -13.98 5.47
C PHE A 137 0.34 -13.35 4.63
N LEU A 138 0.24 -12.06 4.31
CA LEU A 138 1.28 -11.37 3.55
C LEU A 138 2.60 -11.24 4.32
N PHE A 139 2.53 -10.98 5.63
CA PHE A 139 3.71 -10.88 6.47
C PHE A 139 4.36 -12.24 6.78
N ASP A 140 3.57 -13.30 6.87
CA ASP A 140 4.04 -14.68 7.00
C ASP A 140 4.92 -15.04 5.79
N LEU A 141 4.41 -14.81 4.58
CA LEU A 141 5.18 -14.97 3.35
C LEU A 141 6.46 -14.12 3.35
N ALA A 142 6.37 -12.86 3.78
CA ALA A 142 7.52 -11.96 3.80
C ALA A 142 8.61 -12.40 4.78
N THR A 143 8.23 -12.77 6.00
CA THR A 143 9.20 -13.12 7.04
C THR A 143 9.86 -14.47 6.77
N ASP A 144 9.18 -15.39 6.10
CA ASP A 144 9.76 -16.68 5.72
C ASP A 144 10.82 -16.56 4.61
N VAL A 145 10.74 -15.50 3.79
CA VAL A 145 11.74 -15.21 2.75
C VAL A 145 12.89 -14.39 3.31
N TRP A 146 12.60 -13.27 3.99
CA TRP A 146 13.61 -12.27 4.36
C TRP A 146 14.06 -12.32 5.82
N GLY A 147 13.40 -13.10 6.67
CA GLY A 147 13.68 -13.15 8.09
C GLY A 147 13.09 -11.92 8.82
N PRO A 148 13.89 -11.12 9.53
CA PRO A 148 13.42 -9.86 10.11
C PRO A 148 12.78 -8.95 9.07
N ILE A 149 11.65 -8.33 9.39
CA ILE A 149 10.89 -7.47 8.49
C ILE A 149 10.17 -6.35 9.27
N PRO A 150 9.78 -5.23 8.64
CA PRO A 150 8.89 -4.26 9.26
C PRO A 150 7.48 -4.82 9.45
N TYR A 151 7.00 -4.97 10.68
CA TYR A 151 5.64 -5.45 10.97
C TYR A 151 4.88 -4.46 11.86
N SER A 152 5.44 -4.14 13.03
CA SER A 152 4.79 -3.34 14.07
C SER A 152 4.54 -1.90 13.65
N GLU A 153 5.43 -1.36 12.81
CA GLU A 153 5.35 0.00 12.26
C GLU A 153 5.16 0.04 10.74
N ALA A 154 4.83 -1.11 10.13
CA ALA A 154 4.57 -1.17 8.69
C ALA A 154 3.45 -0.22 8.28
N CYS A 155 3.58 0.39 7.10
CA CYS A 155 2.63 1.37 6.56
C CYS A 155 2.33 2.58 7.47
N SER A 156 3.18 2.87 8.46
CA SER A 156 3.01 4.02 9.38
C SER A 156 3.19 5.39 8.73
N GLY A 157 3.66 5.46 7.48
CA GLY A 157 3.98 6.70 6.77
C GLY A 157 5.30 7.36 7.20
N LYS A 158 6.08 6.72 8.08
CA LYS A 158 7.41 7.19 8.48
C LYS A 158 8.43 7.00 7.34
N GLU A 159 9.42 7.90 7.27
CA GLU A 159 10.50 7.83 6.28
C GLU A 159 11.42 6.61 6.51
N ALA A 160 11.65 6.26 7.77
CA ALA A 160 12.39 5.06 8.16
C ALA A 160 11.52 4.22 9.10
N VAL A 161 11.36 2.95 8.75
CA VAL A 161 10.58 1.98 9.53
C VAL A 161 11.54 0.91 10.05
N PRO A 162 11.59 0.66 11.38
CA PRO A 162 12.45 -0.36 11.94
C PRO A 162 12.00 -1.76 11.51
N TYR A 163 12.96 -2.68 11.49
CA TYR A 163 12.69 -4.10 11.28
C TYR A 163 12.45 -4.75 12.64
N ASP A 164 11.38 -5.53 12.73
CA ASP A 164 11.11 -6.40 13.87
C ASP A 164 11.83 -7.74 13.66
N SER A 165 12.23 -8.39 14.77
CA SER A 165 12.83 -9.72 14.66
C SER A 165 11.80 -10.73 14.15
N GLN A 166 12.22 -11.72 13.34
CA GLN A 166 11.31 -12.76 12.84
C GLN A 166 10.52 -13.43 13.99
N LYS A 167 11.17 -13.67 15.13
CA LYS A 167 10.50 -14.19 16.32
C LYS A 167 9.34 -13.28 16.75
N ASP A 168 9.59 -12.00 16.93
CA ASP A 168 8.58 -11.05 17.41
C ASP A 168 7.45 -10.87 16.38
N VAL A 169 7.79 -10.86 15.09
CA VAL A 169 6.82 -10.86 13.98
C VAL A 169 5.85 -12.04 14.13
N TYR A 170 6.36 -13.26 14.29
CA TYR A 170 5.52 -14.45 14.49
C TYR A 170 4.62 -14.36 15.73
N TYR A 171 5.12 -13.87 16.86
CA TYR A 171 4.29 -13.68 18.05
C TYR A 171 3.18 -12.65 17.83
N MET A 172 3.48 -11.53 17.17
CA MET A 172 2.48 -10.53 16.82
C MET A 172 1.43 -11.07 15.84
N MET A 173 1.83 -11.89 14.86
CA MET A 173 0.91 -12.56 13.94
C MET A 173 -0.05 -13.51 14.67
N PHE A 174 0.44 -14.28 15.64
CA PHE A 174 -0.43 -15.15 16.45
C PHE A 174 -1.45 -14.38 17.27
N ASP A 175 -1.04 -13.25 17.86
CA ASP A 175 -1.94 -12.37 18.61
C ASP A 175 -3.01 -11.76 17.69
N ASP A 176 -2.62 -11.27 16.51
CA ASP A 176 -3.53 -10.69 15.52
C ASP A 176 -4.54 -11.72 15.02
N LEU A 177 -4.10 -12.93 14.66
CA LEU A 177 -4.99 -14.02 14.23
C LEU A 177 -5.94 -14.45 15.34
N SER A 178 -5.44 -14.63 16.57
CA SER A 178 -6.27 -15.03 17.72
C SER A 178 -7.36 -13.99 18.00
N ASN A 179 -7.01 -12.71 17.89
CA ASN A 179 -7.97 -11.62 18.04
C ASN A 179 -9.01 -11.61 16.91
N ALA A 180 -8.59 -11.72 15.66
CA ALA A 180 -9.49 -11.74 14.50
C ALA A 180 -10.48 -12.91 14.57
N VAL A 181 -9.99 -14.13 14.84
CA VAL A 181 -10.82 -15.33 14.97
C VAL A 181 -11.83 -15.20 16.11
N ARG A 182 -11.42 -14.66 17.25
CA ARG A 182 -12.32 -14.40 18.39
C ARG A 182 -13.45 -13.44 18.01
N VAL A 183 -13.12 -12.34 17.33
CA VAL A 183 -14.10 -11.33 16.90
C VAL A 183 -15.08 -11.92 15.89
N LEU A 184 -14.59 -12.61 14.86
CA LEU A 184 -15.43 -13.22 13.82
C LEU A 184 -16.36 -14.30 14.39
N ASN A 185 -15.88 -15.14 15.29
CA ASN A 185 -16.73 -16.14 15.96
C ASN A 185 -17.85 -15.51 16.80
N ASN A 186 -17.58 -14.36 17.43
CA ASN A 186 -18.62 -13.64 18.15
C ASN A 186 -19.63 -12.99 17.21
N ALA A 187 -19.17 -12.42 16.09
CA ALA A 187 -20.04 -11.85 15.06
C ALA A 187 -20.99 -12.91 14.46
N LEU A 188 -20.48 -14.11 14.17
CA LEU A 188 -21.28 -15.24 13.68
C LEU A 188 -22.38 -15.67 14.66
N LYS A 189 -22.18 -15.55 15.97
CA LYS A 189 -23.24 -15.87 16.95
C LYS A 189 -24.38 -14.85 16.94
N VAL A 190 -24.08 -13.60 16.60
CA VAL A 190 -25.05 -12.50 16.53
C VAL A 190 -25.81 -12.53 15.21
N ASN A 191 -25.15 -12.95 14.12
CA ASN A 191 -25.73 -13.10 12.79
C ASN A 191 -25.25 -14.42 12.14
N PRO A 192 -25.89 -15.55 12.48
CA PRO A 192 -25.46 -16.89 12.07
C PRO A 192 -25.66 -17.22 10.59
#